data_AF-A0AAV2RQU2-F1
#
_entry.id   AF-A0AAV2RQU2-F1
#
_cell.length_a   1.000
_cell.length_b   1.000
_cell.length_c   1.000
_cell.angle_alpha   90.00
_cell.angle_beta   90.00
_cell.angle_gamma   90.00
#
_symmetry.space_group_name_H-M   'P 1'
#
loop_
_entity.id
_entity.type
_entity.pdbx_description
1 polymer ?
#
loop_
_entity_poly.entity_id
_entity_poly.type
_entity_poly.pdbx_seq_one_letter_code
_entity_poly.pdbx_strand_id
1 'polypeptide(L)'
;MRSSIAIMRRNTQAAAPVVRKYRRLRRRRCLRMEYKKLRSLLPGSPQTTPQLNKKVGVVDAAFDYICELQTALLAKFSAKGVPAELVGVLGGDRVTSASDIQALAVHLIQTGQVSHKPNHQQQQSSSPTSTLTKVANAS
;
A
#
# COMPACT_ATOMS: atom_id res chain seq x y z
N MET A 1 15.34 -11.13 -52.75
CA MET A 1 14.70 -11.53 -51.47
C MET A 1 14.95 -10.47 -50.38
N ARG A 2 14.29 -9.31 -50.41
CA ARG A 2 14.48 -8.20 -49.43
C ARG A 2 13.15 -7.58 -48.94
N SER A 3 12.02 -8.29 -49.07
CA SER A 3 10.68 -7.74 -48.86
C SER A 3 10.06 -8.04 -47.49
N SER A 4 10.48 -9.09 -46.80
CA SER A 4 9.81 -9.54 -45.56
C SER A 4 10.15 -8.71 -44.31
N ILE A 5 11.36 -8.13 -44.25
CA ILE A 5 11.82 -7.33 -43.10
C ILE A 5 11.15 -5.95 -43.05
N ALA A 6 10.85 -5.36 -44.22
CA ALA A 6 10.20 -4.06 -44.32
C ALA A 6 8.72 -4.11 -43.87
N ILE A 7 8.03 -5.23 -44.08
CA ILE A 7 6.63 -5.43 -43.71
C ILE A 7 6.49 -5.65 -42.19
N MET A 8 7.39 -6.43 -41.56
CA MET A 8 7.40 -6.58 -40.10
C MET A 8 7.76 -5.28 -39.36
N ARG A 9 8.62 -4.43 -39.92
CA ARG A 9 8.95 -3.11 -39.35
C ARG A 9 7.79 -2.12 -39.39
N ARG A 10 6.91 -2.17 -40.40
CA ARG A 10 5.71 -1.30 -40.48
C ARG A 10 4.64 -1.68 -39.46
N ASN A 11 4.41 -2.98 -39.25
CA ASN A 11 3.40 -3.44 -38.27
C ASN A 11 3.81 -3.16 -36.81
N THR A 12 5.10 -3.24 -36.48
CA THR A 12 5.60 -2.88 -35.14
C THR A 12 5.58 -1.36 -34.89
N GLN A 13 5.83 -0.53 -35.91
CA GLN A 13 5.72 0.92 -35.81
C GLN A 13 4.26 1.42 -35.73
N ALA A 14 3.31 0.75 -36.37
CA ALA A 14 1.87 1.08 -36.28
C ALA A 14 1.24 0.68 -34.92
N ALA A 15 1.74 -0.37 -34.26
CA ALA A 15 1.32 -0.76 -32.91
C ALA A 15 1.90 0.16 -31.81
N ALA A 16 3.08 0.74 -32.03
CA ALA A 16 3.74 1.63 -31.07
C ALA A 16 2.87 2.82 -30.58
N PRO A 17 2.16 3.58 -31.43
CA PRO A 17 1.29 4.67 -30.98
C PRO A 17 0.08 4.18 -30.18
N VAL A 18 -0.52 3.04 -30.56
CA VAL A 18 -1.65 2.43 -29.83
C VAL A 18 -1.20 1.95 -28.44
N VAL A 19 -0.06 1.26 -28.35
CA VAL A 19 0.55 0.83 -27.10
C VAL A 19 0.91 2.03 -26.21
N ARG A 20 1.47 3.11 -26.79
CA ARG A 20 1.75 4.37 -26.07
C ARG A 20 0.47 5.01 -25.55
N LYS A 21 -0.61 5.07 -26.35
CA LYS A 21 -1.93 5.60 -25.95
C LYS A 21 -2.52 4.78 -24.80
N TYR A 22 -2.49 3.45 -24.90
CA TYR A 22 -2.97 2.56 -23.84
C TYR A 22 -2.16 2.71 -22.55
N ARG A 23 -0.82 2.77 -22.63
CA ARG A 23 0.04 3.04 -21.46
C ARG A 23 -0.30 4.39 -20.81
N ARG A 24 -0.51 5.44 -21.59
CA ARG A 24 -0.92 6.77 -21.08
C ARG A 24 -2.27 6.70 -20.36
N LEU A 25 -3.25 6.01 -20.95
CA LEU A 25 -4.58 5.85 -20.35
C LEU A 25 -4.52 5.05 -19.03
N ARG A 26 -3.77 3.95 -19.02
CA ARG A 26 -3.53 3.15 -17.81
C ARG A 26 -2.89 3.99 -16.71
N ARG A 27 -1.84 4.74 -17.02
CA ARG A 27 -1.20 5.69 -16.08
C ARG A 27 -2.20 6.70 -15.52
N ARG A 28 -3.02 7.31 -16.39
CA ARG A 28 -4.07 8.26 -15.95
C ARG A 28 -5.09 7.60 -15.01
N ARG A 29 -5.48 6.34 -15.27
CA ARG A 29 -6.41 5.60 -14.41
C ARG A 29 -5.77 5.28 -13.06
N CYS A 30 -4.52 4.81 -13.04
CA CYS A 30 -3.76 4.57 -11.82
C CYS A 30 -3.66 5.85 -10.96
N LEU A 31 -3.24 6.97 -11.55
CA LEU A 31 -3.17 8.25 -10.86
C LEU A 31 -4.51 8.70 -10.28
N ARG A 32 -5.62 8.54 -11.02
CA ARG A 32 -6.96 8.86 -10.51
C ARG A 32 -7.33 8.00 -9.29
N MET A 33 -6.95 6.72 -9.28
CA MET A 33 -7.19 5.83 -8.14
C MET A 33 -6.32 6.20 -6.94
N GLU A 34 -5.06 6.58 -7.18
CA GLU A 34 -4.16 7.07 -6.12
C GLU A 34 -4.70 8.35 -5.48
N TYR A 35 -5.17 9.32 -6.26
CA TYR A 35 -5.82 10.52 -5.73
C TYR A 35 -7.08 10.20 -4.91
N LYS A 36 -7.91 9.26 -5.37
CA LYS A 36 -9.10 8.83 -4.62
C LYS A 36 -8.70 8.18 -3.29
N LYS A 37 -7.69 7.31 -3.32
CA LYS A 37 -7.15 6.66 -2.12
C LYS A 37 -6.56 7.67 -1.15
N LEU A 38 -5.76 8.61 -1.63
CA LEU A 38 -5.18 9.67 -0.81
C LEU A 38 -6.29 10.50 -0.15
N ARG A 39 -7.28 10.93 -0.94
CA ARG A 39 -8.44 11.68 -0.43
C ARG A 39 -9.23 10.92 0.65
N SER A 40 -9.36 9.60 0.54
CA SER A 40 -10.06 8.81 1.56
C SER A 40 -9.28 8.63 2.87
N LEU A 41 -7.97 8.90 2.87
CA LEU A 41 -7.13 8.84 4.08
C LEU A 41 -7.09 10.16 4.83
N LEU A 42 -7.53 11.27 4.21
CA LEU A 42 -7.53 12.58 4.84
C LEU A 42 -8.73 12.73 5.77
N PRO A 43 -8.56 13.39 6.93
CA PRO A 43 -9.67 13.73 7.78
C PRO A 43 -10.60 14.73 7.07
N GLY A 44 -11.90 14.50 7.18
CA GLY A 44 -12.93 15.36 6.61
C GLY A 44 -13.52 14.86 5.29
N SER A 45 -14.57 15.55 4.84
CA SER A 45 -15.32 15.18 3.64
C SER A 45 -15.18 16.25 2.56
N PRO A 46 -15.36 15.90 1.27
CA PRO A 46 -15.49 16.86 0.17
C PRO A 46 -16.43 18.03 0.43
N GLN A 47 -17.48 17.78 1.21
CA GLN A 47 -18.53 18.75 1.51
C GLN A 47 -18.09 19.74 2.58
N THR A 48 -17.31 19.28 3.57
CA THR A 48 -16.80 20.12 4.66
C THR A 48 -15.48 20.79 4.33
N THR A 49 -14.70 20.22 3.39
CA THR A 49 -13.38 20.72 2.97
C THR A 49 -13.35 20.89 1.45
N PRO A 50 -13.76 22.06 0.92
CA PRO A 50 -13.91 22.27 -0.52
C PRO A 50 -12.58 22.18 -1.28
N GLN A 51 -11.44 22.39 -0.59
CA GLN A 51 -10.11 22.24 -1.17
C GLN A 51 -9.84 20.81 -1.68
N LEU A 52 -10.44 19.79 -1.05
CA LEU A 52 -10.30 18.39 -1.48
C LEU A 52 -10.96 18.11 -2.84
N ASN A 53 -11.78 19.02 -3.36
CA ASN A 53 -12.36 18.89 -4.71
C ASN A 53 -11.32 19.14 -5.82
N LYS A 54 -10.20 19.80 -5.49
CA LYS A 54 -9.10 20.08 -6.42
C LYS A 54 -7.95 19.12 -6.12
N LYS A 55 -7.28 18.62 -7.17
CA LYS A 55 -6.13 17.71 -7.01
C LYS A 55 -5.00 18.31 -6.18
N VAL A 56 -4.70 19.60 -6.39
CA VAL A 56 -3.66 20.31 -5.64
C VAL A 56 -4.04 20.37 -4.16
N GLY A 57 -5.28 20.75 -3.84
CA GLY A 57 -5.76 20.78 -2.45
C GLY A 57 -5.76 19.41 -1.75
N VAL A 58 -5.92 18.30 -2.48
CA VAL A 58 -5.73 16.94 -1.90
C VAL A 58 -4.27 16.69 -1.54
N VAL A 59 -3.32 17.19 -2.34
CA VAL A 59 -1.88 17.03 -2.06
C VAL A 59 -1.46 17.90 -0.89
N ASP A 60 -1.91 19.16 -0.87
CA ASP A 60 -1.59 20.11 0.20
C ASP A 60 -2.14 19.62 1.55
N ALA A 61 -3.43 19.25 1.58
CA ALA A 61 -4.04 18.69 2.79
C ALA A 61 -3.38 17.37 3.23
N ALA A 62 -2.85 16.57 2.30
CA ALA A 62 -2.08 15.38 2.65
C ALA A 62 -0.73 15.71 3.26
N PHE A 63 -0.05 16.74 2.74
CA PHE A 63 1.20 17.22 3.31
C PHE A 63 0.97 17.71 4.75
N ASP A 64 -0.02 18.58 4.95
CA ASP A 64 -0.35 19.12 6.27
C ASP A 64 -0.70 18.00 7.26
N TYR A 65 -1.53 17.04 6.83
CA TYR A 65 -1.90 15.92 7.68
C TYR A 65 -0.72 15.01 8.04
N ILE A 66 0.25 14.82 7.13
CA ILE A 66 1.48 14.09 7.45
C ILE A 66 2.30 14.85 8.51
N CYS A 67 2.42 16.17 8.39
CA CYS A 67 3.11 17.00 9.38
C CYS A 67 2.43 16.93 10.76
N GLU A 68 1.09 16.95 10.81
CA GLU A 68 0.33 16.77 12.04
C GLU A 68 0.57 15.40 12.67
N LEU A 69 0.53 14.34 11.87
CA LEU A 69 0.79 12.97 12.34
C LEU A 69 2.22 12.81 12.88
N GLN A 70 3.21 13.38 12.19
CA GLN A 70 4.60 13.38 12.65
C GLN A 70 4.73 14.09 14.00
N THR A 71 4.11 15.28 14.13
CA THR A 71 4.15 16.06 15.37
C THR A 71 3.46 15.31 16.51
N ALA A 72 2.29 14.72 16.25
CA ALA A 72 1.55 13.93 17.23
C ALA A 72 2.32 12.67 17.67
N LEU A 73 3.01 12.00 16.76
CA LEU A 73 3.82 10.84 17.08
C LEU A 73 5.05 11.23 17.92
N LEU A 74 5.71 12.34 17.57
CA LEU A 74 6.82 12.90 18.33
C LEU A 74 6.41 13.20 19.77
N ALA A 75 5.27 13.87 19.93
CA ALA A 75 4.71 14.20 21.24
C ALA A 75 4.37 12.94 22.06
N LYS A 76 3.87 11.88 21.41
CA LYS A 76 3.60 10.60 22.10
C LYS A 76 4.88 9.93 22.57
N PHE A 77 5.91 9.86 21.73
CA PHE A 77 7.19 9.26 22.10
C PHE A 77 7.94 10.08 23.15
N SER A 78 7.85 11.41 23.10
CA SER A 78 8.45 12.24 24.15
C SER A 78 7.74 12.10 25.50
N ALA A 79 6.41 11.96 25.50
CA ALA A 79 5.62 11.82 26.73
C ALA A 79 5.66 10.41 27.35
N LYS A 80 5.66 9.35 26.52
CA LYS A 80 5.53 7.95 26.97
C LYS A 80 6.79 7.12 26.78
N GLY A 81 7.82 7.67 26.15
CA GLY A 81 8.99 6.92 25.69
C GLY A 81 8.74 6.16 24.39
N VAL A 82 9.83 5.68 23.81
CA VAL A 82 9.82 4.85 22.59
C VAL A 82 9.56 3.38 22.99
N PRO A 83 8.62 2.67 22.34
CA PRO A 83 8.44 1.24 22.58
C PRO A 83 9.73 0.46 22.30
N ALA A 84 10.05 -0.54 23.14
CA ALA A 84 11.29 -1.31 23.06
C ALA A 84 11.56 -1.94 21.67
N GLU A 85 10.50 -2.38 20.99
CA GLU A 85 10.55 -2.94 19.64
C GLU A 85 11.07 -1.95 18.58
N LEU A 86 10.91 -0.64 18.83
CA LEU A 86 11.26 0.44 17.92
C LEU A 86 12.59 1.13 18.26
N VAL A 87 13.13 0.91 19.47
CA VAL A 87 14.38 1.52 19.96
C VAL A 87 15.55 1.20 19.03
N GLY A 88 15.66 -0.06 18.57
CA GLY A 88 16.72 -0.49 17.65
C GLY A 88 16.63 0.13 16.24
N VAL A 89 15.44 0.58 15.83
CA VAL A 89 15.21 1.25 14.53
C VAL A 89 15.51 2.74 14.63
N LEU A 90 15.18 3.35 15.76
CA LEU A 90 15.35 4.78 16.02
C LEU A 90 16.74 5.14 16.57
N GLY A 91 17.59 4.15 16.84
CA GLY A 91 18.96 4.35 17.30
C GLY A 91 19.08 4.81 18.76
N GLY A 92 18.02 4.67 19.56
CA GLY A 92 18.01 5.03 20.99
C GLY A 92 16.61 5.22 21.58
N ASP A 93 16.57 5.54 22.87
CA ASP A 93 15.33 5.66 23.66
C ASP A 93 14.58 6.98 23.45
N ARG A 94 15.12 7.89 22.63
CA ARG A 94 14.57 9.24 22.44
C ARG A 94 14.42 9.56 20.97
N VAL A 95 13.19 9.88 20.58
CA VAL A 95 12.88 10.55 19.32
C VAL A 95 12.97 12.05 19.56
N THR A 96 13.84 12.73 18.82
CA THR A 96 14.12 14.15 19.03
C THR A 96 13.67 15.02 17.87
N SER A 97 13.46 14.43 16.69
CA SER A 97 13.14 15.18 15.48
C SER A 97 12.10 14.49 14.60
N ALA A 98 11.49 15.27 13.69
CA ALA A 98 10.63 14.74 12.64
C ALA A 98 11.39 13.83 11.65
N SER A 99 12.71 14.02 11.51
CA SER A 99 13.58 13.18 10.69
C SER A 99 13.62 11.74 11.20
N ASP A 100 13.67 11.55 12.53
CA ASP A 100 13.71 10.23 13.16
C ASP A 100 12.40 9.47 12.86
N ILE A 101 11.27 10.18 12.91
CA ILE A 101 9.95 9.62 12.59
C ILE A 101 9.85 9.26 11.11
N GLN A 102 10.41 10.09 10.24
CA GLN A 102 10.46 9.80 8.81
C GLN A 102 11.33 8.56 8.52
N ALA A 103 12.49 8.45 9.17
CA ALA A 103 13.36 7.28 9.07
C ALA A 103 12.63 6.00 9.52
N LEU A 104 11.91 6.06 10.63
CA LEU A 104 11.06 4.97 11.10
C LEU A 104 9.98 4.61 10.07
N ALA A 105 9.27 5.59 9.52
CA ALA A 105 8.24 5.34 8.52
C ALA A 105 8.82 4.66 7.26
N VAL A 106 9.99 5.10 6.80
CA VAL A 106 10.70 4.48 5.68
C VAL A 106 11.08 3.04 6.00
N HIS A 107 11.63 2.78 7.18
CA HIS A 107 11.99 1.43 7.63
C HIS A 107 10.76 0.50 7.68
N LEU A 108 9.64 0.98 8.22
CA LEU A 108 8.38 0.22 8.28
C LEU A 108 7.79 -0.07 6.90
N ILE A 109 7.88 0.87 5.97
CA ILE A 109 7.44 0.65 4.58
C ILE A 109 8.31 -0.42 3.91
N GLN A 110 9.64 -0.36 4.11
CA GLN A 110 10.57 -1.32 3.51
C GLN A 110 10.39 -2.74 4.07
N THR A 111 10.19 -2.86 5.38
CA THR A 111 9.97 -4.15 6.06
C THR A 111 8.56 -4.71 5.81
N GLY A 112 7.54 -3.87 5.75
CA GLY A 112 6.15 -4.26 5.46
C GLY A 112 5.92 -4.77 4.03
N GLN A 113 6.76 -4.39 3.06
CA GLN A 113 6.70 -4.88 1.67
C GLN A 113 7.18 -6.33 1.54
N VAL A 114 7.88 -6.90 2.53
CA VAL A 114 8.40 -8.28 2.50
C VAL A 114 7.34 -9.32 2.86
N SER A 115 6.20 -8.91 3.44
CA SER A 115 5.21 -9.81 4.04
C SER A 115 4.00 -10.18 3.15
N HIS A 116 4.07 -9.93 1.83
CA HIS A 116 3.09 -10.45 0.86
C HIS A 116 3.70 -11.55 -0.01
N LYS A 117 4.07 -12.68 0.61
CA LYS A 117 4.08 -13.96 -0.13
C LYS A 117 2.64 -14.50 -0.12
N PRO A 118 1.99 -14.72 -1.27
CA PRO A 118 0.76 -15.48 -1.29
C PRO A 118 1.10 -16.92 -0.88
N ASN A 119 0.66 -17.30 0.31
CA ASN A 119 0.74 -18.67 0.79
C ASN A 119 -0.27 -19.51 -0.02
N HIS A 120 0.16 -20.03 -1.18
CA HIS A 120 -0.50 -21.17 -1.80
C HIS A 120 -0.10 -22.44 -1.03
N GLN A 121 -0.63 -22.59 0.19
CA GLN A 121 -0.89 -23.92 0.70
C GLN A 121 -2.17 -24.41 0.03
N GLN A 122 -1.96 -25.09 -1.10
CA GLN A 122 -2.92 -26.05 -1.62
C GLN A 122 -3.23 -27.04 -0.49
N GLN A 123 -4.46 -26.96 0.00
CA GLN A 123 -5.11 -27.96 0.83
C GLN A 123 -5.03 -29.31 0.11
N GLN A 124 -4.12 -30.18 0.57
CA GLN A 124 -4.26 -31.61 0.36
C GLN A 124 -5.21 -32.15 1.44
N SER A 125 -6.42 -32.45 0.98
CA SER A 125 -7.29 -33.53 1.39
C SER A 125 -6.81 -34.43 2.55
N SER A 126 -7.53 -34.39 3.67
CA SER A 126 -8.00 -35.61 4.32
C SER A 126 -9.17 -35.29 5.26
N SER A 127 -10.34 -35.78 4.88
CA SER A 127 -11.55 -35.78 5.69
C SER A 127 -11.40 -36.73 6.87
N PRO A 128 -11.94 -36.40 8.05
CA PRO A 128 -12.42 -37.41 8.98
C PRO A 128 -13.95 -37.31 9.06
N THR A 129 -14.62 -38.29 8.45
CA THR A 129 -16.05 -38.52 8.61
C THR A 129 -16.31 -38.95 10.06
N SER A 130 -17.24 -38.25 10.69
CA SER A 130 -17.63 -38.42 12.08
C SER A 130 -18.02 -39.85 12.45
N THR A 131 -17.41 -40.30 13.54
CA THR A 131 -17.74 -41.45 14.38
C THR A 131 -19.21 -41.47 14.79
N LEU A 132 -19.92 -42.58 14.54
CA LEU A 132 -21.16 -42.92 15.23
C LEU A 132 -20.94 -44.23 16.01
N THR A 133 -20.48 -44.09 17.25
CA THR A 133 -20.36 -45.18 18.21
C THR A 133 -21.73 -45.43 18.84
N LYS A 134 -22.33 -46.59 18.59
CA LYS A 134 -23.51 -47.06 19.32
C LYS A 134 -23.05 -47.70 20.63
N VAL A 135 -23.57 -47.16 21.73
CA VAL A 135 -23.28 -47.51 23.12
C VAL A 135 -23.75 -48.94 23.44
N ALA A 136 -23.00 -49.60 24.31
CA ALA A 136 -23.16 -50.97 24.76
C ALA A 136 -24.26 -51.17 25.83
N ASN A 137 -24.75 -52.42 25.85
CA ASN A 137 -25.10 -53.26 27.01
C ASN A 137 -26.35 -53.07 27.90
N ALA A 138 -26.88 -54.26 28.23
CA ALA A 138 -27.54 -54.72 29.46
C ALA A 138 -29.07 -54.59 29.56
N SER A 139 -29.79 -55.68 29.25
CA SER A 139 -30.42 -56.59 30.24
C SER A 139 -30.91 -57.85 29.55
#